data_AF-A0A2E0L9Q3-F1
#
_entry.id   AF-A0A2E0L9Q3-F1
#
_cell.length_a   1.000
_cell.length_b   1.000
_cell.length_c   1.000
_cell.angle_alpha   90.00
_cell.angle_beta   90.00
_cell.angle_gamma   90.00
#
_symmetry.space_group_name_H-M   'P 1'
#
loop_
_entity.id
_entity.type
_entity.pdbx_description
1 polymer ?
#
loop_
_entity_poly.entity_id
_entity_poly.type
_entity_poly.pdbx_seq_one_letter_code
_entity_poly.pdbx_strand_id
1 'polypeptide(L)'
;METARLFLGRELNKLETTIHQIQRGIESDPSANGRCAGMRAMLHTQQRHYRIVQRLTNEVDDVEQALAICHQMLVIIGRDHTRLTEQGGVCNPKVADDWWATLDDMQYLAKLSHRLMKVLTAEADEPRRVNGKG
;
A
#
# COMPACT_ATOMS: atom_id res chain seq x y z
N MET A 1 -21.27 7.03 -6.86
CA MET A 1 -19.98 7.74 -6.78
C MET A 1 -19.14 7.12 -5.69
N GLU A 2 -17.93 6.68 -6.01
CA GLU A 2 -16.97 6.13 -5.06
C GLU A 2 -16.00 7.24 -4.67
N THR A 3 -16.17 7.83 -3.48
CA THR A 3 -15.26 8.85 -2.97
C THR A 3 -13.91 8.24 -2.59
N ALA A 4 -12.85 9.07 -2.55
CA ALA A 4 -11.52 8.64 -2.07
C ALA A 4 -11.60 7.91 -0.72
N ARG A 5 -12.39 8.44 0.22
CA ARG A 5 -12.61 7.81 1.53
C ARG A 5 -13.27 6.43 1.43
N LEU A 6 -14.24 6.23 0.54
CA LEU A 6 -14.86 4.92 0.33
C LEU A 6 -13.87 3.92 -0.28
N PHE A 7 -13.10 4.35 -1.27
CA PHE A 7 -12.06 3.51 -1.89
C PHE A 7 -10.99 3.12 -0.86
N LEU A 8 -10.41 4.10 -0.15
CA LEU A 8 -9.36 3.86 0.85
C LEU A 8 -9.88 3.07 2.05
N GLY A 9 -11.12 3.28 2.47
CA GLY A 9 -11.76 2.48 3.51
C GLY A 9 -11.91 1.01 3.13
N ARG A 10 -12.23 0.70 1.86
CA ARG A 10 -12.23 -0.68 1.35
C ARG A 10 -10.82 -1.29 1.34
N GLU A 11 -9.82 -0.50 1.00
CA GLU A 11 -8.43 -0.96 1.05
C GLU A 11 -7.96 -1.25 2.47
N LEU A 12 -8.31 -0.40 3.44
CA LEU A 12 -8.07 -0.66 4.86
C LEU A 12 -8.70 -1.98 5.31
N ASN A 13 -9.98 -2.19 5.00
CA ASN A 13 -10.68 -3.41 5.39
C ASN A 13 -10.05 -4.68 4.79
N LYS A 14 -9.56 -4.61 3.55
CA LYS A 14 -8.85 -5.73 2.90
C LYS A 14 -7.54 -6.04 3.63
N LEU A 15 -6.76 -5.00 3.94
CA LEU A 15 -5.49 -5.14 4.66
C LEU A 15 -5.72 -5.70 6.06
N GLU A 16 -6.70 -5.17 6.79
CA GLU A 16 -7.09 -5.64 8.11
C GLU A 16 -7.51 -7.11 8.10
N THR A 17 -8.34 -7.51 7.13
CA THR A 17 -8.75 -8.91 6.95
C THR A 17 -7.54 -9.81 6.70
N THR A 18 -6.62 -9.37 5.83
CA THR A 18 -5.40 -10.13 5.50
C THR A 18 -4.48 -10.26 6.72
N ILE A 19 -4.30 -9.18 7.48
CA ILE A 19 -3.53 -9.17 8.74
C ILE A 19 -4.09 -10.20 9.73
N HIS A 20 -5.40 -10.16 9.98
CA HIS A 20 -6.06 -11.12 10.88
C HIS A 20 -5.95 -12.57 10.40
N GLN A 21 -6.01 -12.82 9.09
CA GLN A 21 -5.82 -14.15 8.52
C GLN A 21 -4.38 -14.66 8.74
N ILE A 22 -3.37 -13.82 8.50
CA ILE A 22 -1.98 -14.18 8.72
C ILE A 22 -1.71 -14.43 10.20
N GLN A 23 -2.21 -13.56 11.09
CA GLN A 23 -2.07 -13.73 12.55
C GLN A 23 -2.65 -15.05 13.03
N ARG A 24 -3.89 -15.39 12.65
CA ARG A 24 -4.49 -16.68 13.00
C ARG A 24 -3.69 -17.86 12.46
N GLY A 25 -3.14 -17.74 11.25
CA GLY A 25 -2.28 -18.76 10.68
C GLY A 25 -0.99 -18.99 11.49
N ILE A 26 -0.37 -17.91 11.97
CA ILE A 26 0.81 -17.98 12.86
C ILE A 26 0.46 -18.63 14.20
N GLU A 27 -0.69 -18.26 14.79
CA GLU A 27 -1.14 -18.79 16.08
C GLU A 27 -1.49 -20.28 16.01
N SER A 28 -2.01 -20.75 14.87
CA SER A 28 -2.43 -22.15 14.68
C SER A 28 -1.27 -23.15 14.56
N ASP A 29 -0.08 -22.70 14.20
CA ASP A 29 1.13 -23.55 14.11
C ASP A 29 2.38 -22.72 14.45
N PRO A 30 2.65 -22.48 15.74
CA PRO A 30 3.78 -21.67 16.18
C PRO A 30 5.14 -22.39 16.04
N SER A 31 5.16 -23.69 15.72
CA SER A 31 6.36 -24.55 15.72
C SER A 31 6.97 -24.80 14.34
N ALA A 32 6.28 -24.46 13.25
CA ALA A 32 6.79 -24.58 11.89
C ALA A 32 7.79 -23.44 11.56
N ASN A 33 8.96 -23.47 12.18
CA ASN A 33 9.95 -22.38 12.27
C ASN A 33 10.21 -21.61 10.95
N GLY A 34 10.33 -22.30 9.80
CA GLY A 34 10.54 -21.64 8.50
C GLY A 34 9.27 -21.01 7.89
N ARG A 35 8.12 -21.68 8.02
CA ARG A 35 6.83 -21.16 7.54
C ARG A 35 6.38 -19.97 8.38
N CYS A 36 6.60 -20.01 9.70
CA CYS A 36 6.30 -18.90 10.60
C CYS A 36 7.16 -17.66 10.29
N ALA A 37 8.43 -17.81 9.93
CA ALA A 37 9.29 -16.68 9.58
C ALA A 37 8.79 -15.93 8.34
N GLY A 38 8.44 -16.66 7.27
CA GLY A 38 7.84 -16.06 6.07
C GLY A 38 6.50 -15.39 6.34
N MET A 39 5.63 -16.02 7.16
CA MET A 39 4.34 -15.43 7.54
C MET A 39 4.51 -14.18 8.41
N ARG A 40 5.51 -14.12 9.29
CA ARG A 40 5.83 -12.92 10.07
C ARG A 40 6.33 -11.79 9.17
N ALA A 41 7.18 -12.08 8.20
CA ALA A 41 7.62 -11.08 7.21
C ALA A 41 6.43 -10.53 6.42
N MET A 42 5.54 -11.41 5.92
CA MET A 42 4.30 -11.00 5.26
C MET A 42 3.42 -10.13 6.16
N LEU A 43 3.25 -10.52 7.44
CA LEU A 43 2.48 -9.76 8.41
C LEU A 43 3.03 -8.34 8.58
N HIS A 44 4.35 -8.20 8.74
CA HIS A 44 5.01 -6.90 8.85
C HIS A 44 4.78 -6.03 7.60
N THR A 45 4.89 -6.61 6.40
CA THR A 45 4.59 -5.90 5.14
C THR A 45 3.14 -5.43 5.09
N GLN A 46 2.17 -6.28 5.41
CA GLN A 46 0.75 -5.88 5.42
C GLN A 46 0.44 -4.80 6.46
N GLN A 47 1.07 -4.87 7.65
CA GLN A 47 0.92 -3.83 8.68
C GLN A 47 1.50 -2.49 8.25
N ARG A 48 2.61 -2.47 7.50
CA ARG A 48 3.18 -1.23 6.93
C ARG A 48 2.23 -0.62 5.91
N HIS A 49 1.72 -1.42 4.97
CA HIS A 49 0.73 -0.98 4.00
C HIS A 49 -0.54 -0.46 4.69
N TYR A 50 -1.01 -1.13 5.75
CA TYR A 50 -2.15 -0.68 6.53
C TYR A 50 -1.92 0.72 7.10
N ARG A 51 -0.75 0.99 7.70
CA ARG A 51 -0.42 2.33 8.22
C ARG A 51 -0.39 3.40 7.12
N ILE A 52 0.12 3.06 5.93
CA ILE A 52 0.11 3.96 4.76
C ILE A 52 -1.33 4.34 4.41
N VAL A 53 -2.22 3.35 4.23
CA VAL A 53 -3.62 3.62 3.86
C VAL A 53 -4.38 4.30 5.00
N GLN A 54 -4.09 3.95 6.25
CA GLN A 54 -4.71 4.56 7.42
C GLN A 54 -4.39 6.05 7.48
N ARG A 55 -3.13 6.40 7.22
CA ARG A 55 -2.70 7.79 7.10
C ARG A 55 -3.43 8.52 5.99
N LEU A 56 -3.50 7.94 4.79
CA LEU A 56 -4.24 8.51 3.66
C LEU A 56 -5.71 8.74 4.02
N THR A 57 -6.37 7.77 4.64
CA THR A 57 -7.79 7.85 5.00
C THR A 57 -8.08 8.97 6.01
N ASN A 58 -7.12 9.28 6.88
CA ASN A 58 -7.24 10.35 7.87
C ASN A 58 -6.91 11.75 7.33
N GLU A 59 -6.08 11.82 6.27
CA GLU A 59 -5.53 13.08 5.76
C GLU A 59 -6.22 13.57 4.47
N VAL A 60 -7.05 12.75 3.82
CA VAL A 60 -7.58 13.07 2.48
C VAL A 60 -9.10 13.12 2.39
N ASP A 61 -9.57 14.11 1.63
CA ASP A 61 -10.98 14.33 1.33
C ASP A 61 -11.35 13.89 -0.09
N ASP A 62 -10.41 13.98 -1.03
CA ASP A 62 -10.59 13.64 -2.44
C ASP A 62 -9.45 12.78 -3.02
N VAL A 63 -9.66 12.33 -4.26
CA VAL A 63 -8.77 11.37 -4.92
C VAL A 63 -7.47 12.04 -5.39
N GLU A 64 -7.53 13.31 -5.76
CA GLU A 64 -6.35 14.08 -6.23
C GLU A 64 -5.37 14.29 -5.09
N GLN A 65 -5.88 14.64 -3.89
CA GLN A 65 -5.09 14.76 -2.68
C GLN A 65 -4.46 13.41 -2.29
N ALA A 66 -5.23 12.32 -2.36
CA ALA A 66 -4.71 10.97 -2.11
C ALA A 66 -3.58 10.59 -3.08
N LEU A 67 -3.71 10.92 -4.36
CA LEU A 67 -2.66 10.74 -5.38
C LEU A 67 -1.43 11.58 -5.07
N ALA A 68 -1.60 12.85 -4.69
CA ALA A 68 -0.49 13.74 -4.36
C ALA A 68 0.32 13.21 -3.17
N ILE A 69 -0.36 12.74 -2.11
CA ILE A 69 0.31 12.15 -0.95
C ILE A 69 1.00 10.83 -1.33
N CYS A 70 0.38 9.97 -2.14
CA CYS A 70 1.03 8.74 -2.61
C CYS A 70 2.33 9.04 -3.39
N HIS A 71 2.31 10.05 -4.27
CA HIS A 71 3.51 10.48 -4.99
C HIS A 71 4.58 11.05 -4.07
N GLN A 72 4.20 11.85 -3.07
CA GLN A 72 5.13 12.36 -2.08
C GLN A 72 5.79 11.22 -1.29
N MET A 73 5.02 10.23 -0.84
CA MET A 73 5.55 9.04 -0.16
C MET A 73 6.49 8.24 -1.06
N LEU A 74 6.15 8.04 -2.34
CA LEU A 74 7.01 7.37 -3.32
C LEU A 74 8.36 8.07 -3.47
N VAL A 75 8.39 9.40 -3.50
CA VAL A 75 9.64 10.16 -3.58
C VAL A 75 10.49 9.98 -2.32
N ILE A 76 9.87 10.03 -1.14
CA ILE A 76 10.58 9.85 0.15
C ILE A 76 11.17 8.44 0.24
N ILE A 77 10.34 7.41 0.04
CA ILE A 77 10.76 6.01 0.12
C ILE A 77 11.77 5.69 -0.98
N GLY A 78 11.61 6.26 -2.18
CA GLY A 78 12.57 6.11 -3.27
C GLY A 78 13.96 6.66 -2.90
N ARG A 79 14.04 7.78 -2.17
CA ARG A 79 15.32 8.29 -1.65
C ARG A 79 15.94 7.34 -0.62
N ASP A 80 15.13 6.79 0.29
CA ASP A 80 15.60 5.79 1.24
C ASP A 80 16.10 4.53 0.55
N HIS A 81 15.39 4.06 -0.47
CA HIS A 81 15.77 2.91 -1.27
C HIS A 81 17.11 3.12 -1.99
N THR A 82 17.31 4.30 -2.62
CA THR A 82 18.59 4.66 -3.24
C THR A 82 19.72 4.66 -2.21
N ARG A 83 19.51 5.28 -1.04
CA ARG A 83 20.50 5.30 0.04
C ARG A 83 20.87 3.89 0.51
N LEU A 84 19.89 3.00 0.68
CA LEU A 84 20.14 1.61 1.07
C LEU A 84 20.88 0.84 -0.03
N THR A 85 20.59 1.14 -1.30
CA THR A 85 21.30 0.57 -2.46
C THR A 85 22.78 0.97 -2.43
N GLU A 86 23.09 2.23 -2.19
CA GLU A 86 24.46 2.75 -2.07
C GLU A 86 25.22 2.13 -0.88
N GLN A 87 24.51 1.73 0.18
CA GLN A 87 25.07 1.02 1.34
C GLN A 87 25.28 -0.49 1.10
N GLY A 88 25.07 -0.97 -0.12
CA GLY A 88 25.29 -2.36 -0.54
C GLY A 88 24.01 -3.15 -0.79
N GLY A 89 22.82 -2.57 -0.55
CA GLY A 89 21.52 -3.17 -0.87
C GLY A 89 21.39 -4.61 -0.40
N VAL A 90 20.95 -5.50 -1.31
CA VAL A 90 20.78 -6.93 -1.05
C VAL A 90 22.07 -7.67 -0.68
N CYS A 91 23.23 -7.11 -1.03
CA CYS A 91 24.53 -7.74 -0.75
C CYS A 91 25.06 -7.43 0.66
N ASN A 92 24.48 -6.44 1.35
CA ASN A 92 24.85 -6.09 2.72
C ASN A 92 23.76 -6.54 3.70
N PRO A 93 23.99 -7.60 4.50
CA PRO A 93 22.97 -8.15 5.39
C PRO A 93 22.49 -7.18 6.48
N LYS A 94 23.22 -6.09 6.74
CA LYS A 94 22.79 -5.04 7.69
C LYS A 94 21.67 -4.14 7.14
N VAL A 95 21.49 -4.09 5.83
CA VAL A 95 20.53 -3.18 5.16
C VAL A 95 19.61 -3.91 4.18
N ALA A 96 19.88 -5.20 3.90
CA ALA A 96 19.11 -5.99 2.93
C ALA A 96 17.61 -6.06 3.28
N ASP A 97 17.27 -6.25 4.55
CA ASP A 97 15.86 -6.32 4.99
C ASP A 97 15.14 -4.98 4.77
N ASP A 98 15.77 -3.86 5.14
CA ASP A 98 15.22 -2.52 4.89
C ASP A 98 15.14 -2.19 3.39
N TRP A 99 16.09 -2.71 2.60
CA TRP A 99 16.09 -2.54 1.14
C TRP A 99 14.90 -3.26 0.50
N TRP A 100 14.62 -4.50 0.89
CA TRP A 100 13.42 -5.22 0.44
C TRP A 100 12.15 -4.55 0.94
N ALA A 101 12.14 -4.09 2.18
CA ALA A 101 11.01 -3.40 2.77
C ALA A 101 10.65 -2.13 1.97
N THR A 102 11.63 -1.30 1.60
CA THR A 102 11.40 -0.08 0.80
C THR A 102 10.90 -0.40 -0.60
N LEU A 103 11.42 -1.46 -1.23
CA LEU A 103 10.95 -1.91 -2.54
C LEU A 103 9.47 -2.34 -2.51
N ASP A 104 9.06 -3.09 -1.49
CA ASP A 104 7.67 -3.51 -1.29
C ASP A 104 6.73 -2.31 -1.15
N ASP A 105 7.09 -1.32 -0.33
CA ASP A 105 6.29 -0.10 -0.15
C ASP A 105 6.16 0.69 -1.45
N MET A 106 7.25 0.82 -2.22
CA MET A 106 7.22 1.49 -3.52
C MET A 106 6.28 0.79 -4.49
N GLN A 107 6.33 -0.54 -4.57
CA GLN A 107 5.43 -1.31 -5.43
C GLN A 107 3.98 -1.20 -4.97
N TYR A 108 3.73 -1.20 -3.67
CA TYR A 108 2.40 -1.03 -3.11
C TYR A 108 1.82 0.35 -3.43
N LEU A 109 2.58 1.42 -3.17
CA LEU A 109 2.17 2.79 -3.46
C LEU A 109 1.93 3.01 -4.96
N ALA A 110 2.79 2.47 -5.84
CA ALA A 110 2.57 2.56 -7.28
C ALA A 110 1.25 1.90 -7.72
N LYS A 111 0.94 0.72 -7.17
CA LYS A 111 -0.33 0.02 -7.41
C LYS A 111 -1.52 0.80 -6.85
N LEU A 112 -1.37 1.38 -5.66
CA LEU A 112 -2.42 2.20 -5.02
C LEU A 112 -2.71 3.45 -5.85
N SER A 113 -1.67 4.19 -6.26
CA SER A 113 -1.80 5.37 -7.14
C SER A 113 -2.48 5.01 -8.46
N HIS A 114 -2.09 3.92 -9.10
CA HIS A 114 -2.73 3.48 -10.35
C HIS A 114 -4.23 3.22 -10.17
N ARG A 115 -4.63 2.67 -9.02
CA ARG A 115 -6.04 2.38 -8.73
C ARG A 115 -6.83 3.62 -8.35
N LEU A 116 -6.23 4.55 -7.61
CA LEU A 116 -6.81 5.88 -7.35
C LEU A 116 -7.03 6.65 -8.66
N MET A 117 -6.05 6.62 -9.57
CA MET A 117 -6.20 7.23 -10.89
C MET A 117 -7.39 6.66 -11.67
N LYS A 118 -7.64 5.35 -11.58
CA LYS A 118 -8.82 4.73 -12.20
C LYS A 118 -10.13 5.26 -11.62
N VAL A 119 -10.20 5.48 -10.30
CA VAL A 119 -11.36 6.11 -9.65
C VAL A 119 -11.56 7.53 -10.19
N LEU A 120 -10.49 8.34 -10.22
CA LEU A 120 -10.55 9.71 -10.74
C LEU A 120 -11.00 9.77 -12.21
N THR A 121 -10.47 8.90 -13.07
CA THR A 121 -10.87 8.87 -14.48
C THR A 121 -12.31 8.41 -14.67
N ALA A 122 -12.82 7.50 -13.83
CA ALA A 122 -14.21 7.07 -13.89
C ALA A 122 -15.16 8.21 -13.49
N GLU A 123 -14.78 9.03 -12.51
CA GLU A 123 -15.54 10.24 -12.13
C GLU A 123 -15.60 11.27 -13.27
N ALA A 124 -14.50 11.43 -14.03
CA ALA A 124 -14.43 12.37 -15.16
C ALA A 124 -15.28 11.95 -16.38
N ASP A 125 -15.53 10.65 -16.58
CA ASP A 125 -16.32 10.13 -17.70
C ASP A 125 -17.84 10.07 -17.44
N GLU A 126 -18.27 10.06 -16.17
CA GLU A 126 -19.67 10.03 -15.75
C GLU A 126 -20.52 11.25 -16.24
N PRO A 127 -20.05 12.52 -16.22
CA PRO A 127 -20.87 13.67 -16.65
C PRO A 127 -21.22 13.70 -18.15
N ARG A 128 -20.58 12.88 -19.01
CA ARG A 128 -20.88 12.83 -20.45
C ARG A 128 -22.08 11.95 -20.83
N ARG A 129 -22.53 11.06 -19.93
CA ARG A 129 -23.63 10.11 -20.25
C ARG A 129 -25.03 10.66 -20.01
N VAL A 130 -25.18 11.74 -19.26
CA VAL A 130 -26.50 12.27 -18.87
C VAL A 130 -27.08 13.25 -19.91
N ASN A 131 -26.26 13.83 -20.78
CA ASN A 131 -26.71 14.76 -21.85
C ASN A 131 -26.97 14.07 -23.21
N GLY A 132 -27.03 12.73 -23.24
CA GLY A 132 -27.19 11.92 -24.44
C GLY A 132 -28.56 11.25 -24.60
N LYS A 133 -29.61 11.78 -23.96
CA LYS A 133 -31.00 11.42 -24.28
C LYS A 133 -31.73 12.68 -24.71
N GLY A 134 -31.99 12.75 -26.01
CA GLY A 134 -32.73 13.83 -26.66
C GLY A 134 -34.23 13.75 -26.44
#